data_AF-A0A1J4ZNX9-F1
#
_entry.id   AF-A0A1J4ZNX9-F1
#
_cell.length_a   1.000
_cell.length_b   1.000
_cell.length_c   1.000
_cell.angle_alpha   90.00
_cell.angle_beta   90.00
_cell.angle_gamma   90.00
#
_symmetry.space_group_name_H-M   'P 1'
#
loop_
_entity.id
_entity.type
_entity.pdbx_description
1 polymer ?
#
loop_
_entity_poly.entity_id
_entity_poly.type
_entity_poly.pdbx_seq_one_letter_code
_entity_poly.pdbx_strand_id
1 'polypeptide(L)' 'MSELTETEKKQIWEEVRREFPDDAVMQEVHYVRLLHYRQTKDLSAQERVRFFARAGKRKRVSSRAVHVE' A
#
# COMPACT_ATOMS: atom_id res chain seq x y z
N MET A 1 -12.04 5.27 -4.56
CA MET A 1 -11.01 4.44 -3.91
C MET A 1 -11.02 4.85 -2.46
N SER A 2 -11.25 3.92 -1.55
CA SER A 2 -11.29 4.24 -0.13
C SER A 2 -9.87 4.50 0.35
N GLU A 3 -9.51 5.78 0.41
CA GLU A 3 -8.25 6.21 0.99
C GLU A 3 -8.36 6.02 2.51
N LEU A 4 -7.42 5.29 3.11
CA LEU A 4 -7.40 5.09 4.55
C LEU A 4 -7.09 6.41 5.23
N THR A 5 -7.86 6.75 6.24
CA THR A 5 -7.61 7.89 7.11
C THR A 5 -6.31 7.69 7.89
N GLU A 6 -5.71 8.77 8.37
CA GLU A 6 -4.52 8.69 9.21
C GLU A 6 -4.77 7.91 10.50
N THR A 7 -5.99 7.98 11.06
CA THR A 7 -6.41 7.18 12.21
C THR A 7 -6.35 5.69 11.90
N GLU A 8 -6.87 5.26 10.76
CA GLU A 8 -6.83 3.84 10.37
C GLU A 8 -5.41 3.36 10.09
N LYS A 9 -4.57 4.20 9.46
CA LYS A 9 -3.15 3.87 9.25
C LYS A 9 -2.41 3.71 10.58
N LYS A 10 -2.71 4.54 11.58
CA LYS A 10 -2.13 4.44 12.92
C LYS A 10 -2.55 3.15 13.62
N GLN A 11 -3.84 2.78 13.54
CA GLN A 11 -4.35 1.53 14.11
C GLN A 11 -3.66 0.30 13.50
N ILE A 12 -3.47 0.29 12.17
CA ILE A 12 -2.74 -0.79 11.49
C ILE A 12 -1.29 -0.86 12.01
N TRP A 13 -0.64 0.28 12.22
CA TRP A 13 0.71 0.32 12.76
C TRP A 13 0.81 -0.19 14.20
N GLU A 14 -0.17 0.11 15.05
CA GLU A 14 -0.22 -0.40 16.42
C GLU A 14 -0.42 -1.93 16.45
N GLU A 15 -1.27 -2.47 15.58
CA GLU A 15 -1.47 -3.91 15.40
C GLU A 15 -0.17 -4.61 14.98
N VAL A 16 0.49 -4.08 13.94
CA VAL A 16 1.76 -4.60 13.40
C VAL A 16 2.86 -4.63 14.46
N ARG A 17 3.03 -3.55 15.24
CA ARG A 17 4.05 -3.48 16.29
C ARG A 17 3.80 -4.47 17.42
N ARG A 18 2.54 -4.80 17.70
CA ARG A 18 2.19 -5.81 18.71
C ARG A 18 2.51 -7.23 18.22
N GLU A 19 2.35 -7.50 16.94
CA GLU A 19 2.62 -8.83 16.35
C GLU A 19 4.11 -9.07 16.10
N PHE A 20 4.85 -8.03 15.71
CA PHE A 20 6.27 -8.13 15.37
C PHE A 20 7.09 -7.09 16.13
N PRO A 21 7.19 -7.14 17.47
CA PRO A 21 7.79 -6.06 18.27
C PRO A 21 9.25 -5.76 17.89
N ASP A 22 10.03 -6.78 17.56
CA ASP A 22 11.49 -6.67 17.35
C ASP A 22 11.92 -6.95 15.90
N ASP A 23 10.98 -7.20 14.99
CA ASP A 23 11.27 -7.52 13.59
C ASP A 23 10.78 -6.39 12.67
N ALA A 24 11.65 -5.41 12.44
CA ALA A 24 11.34 -4.23 11.62
C ALA A 24 10.99 -4.60 10.16
N VAL A 25 11.59 -5.66 9.61
CA VAL A 25 11.30 -6.09 8.23
C VAL A 25 9.90 -6.68 8.15
N MET A 26 9.54 -7.56 9.10
CA MET A 26 8.20 -8.11 9.17
C MET A 26 7.16 -7.04 9.48
N GLN A 27 7.48 -6.05 10.30
CA GLN A 27 6.64 -4.89 10.55
C GLN A 27 6.27 -4.18 9.24
N GLU A 28 7.25 -3.80 8.42
CA GLU A 28 7.00 -3.10 7.15
C GLU A 28 6.20 -3.94 6.16
N VAL A 29 6.57 -5.21 5.99
CA VAL A 29 5.87 -6.13 5.07
C VAL A 29 4.43 -6.34 5.51
N HIS A 30 4.20 -6.55 6.80
CA HIS A 30 2.86 -6.78 7.35
C HIS A 30 1.99 -5.53 7.26
N TYR A 31 2.56 -4.35 7.54
CA TYR A 31 1.87 -3.07 7.37
C TYR A 31 1.37 -2.88 5.93
N VAL A 32 2.24 -3.06 4.93
CA VAL A 32 1.87 -2.91 3.52
C VAL A 32 0.79 -3.91 3.11
N ARG A 33 0.88 -5.16 3.60
CA ARG A 33 -0.14 -6.19 3.38
C ARG A 33 -1.50 -5.77 3.93
N LEU A 34 -1.56 -5.31 5.19
CA LEU A 34 -2.81 -4.88 5.83
C LEU A 34 -3.40 -3.63 5.16
N LEU A 35 -2.56 -2.68 4.79
CA LEU A 35 -2.95 -1.48 4.03
C LEU A 35 -3.67 -1.89 2.74
N HIS A 36 -3.06 -2.77 1.93
CA HIS A 36 -3.65 -3.24 0.69
C HIS A 36 -4.92 -4.07 0.93
N TYR A 37 -4.95 -4.92 1.95
CA TYR A 37 -6.15 -5.66 2.29
C TYR A 37 -7.32 -4.73 2.59
N ARG A 38 -7.13 -3.74 3.47
CA ARG A 38 -8.16 -2.76 3.84
C ARG A 38 -8.65 -1.94 2.65
N GLN A 39 -7.76 -1.56 1.74
CA GLN A 39 -8.09 -0.82 0.51
C GLN A 39 -8.85 -1.64 -0.53
N THR A 40 -8.73 -2.98 -0.48
CA THR A 40 -9.20 -3.85 -1.56
C THR A 40 -10.22 -4.90 -1.15
N LYS A 41 -10.50 -5.08 0.15
CA LYS A 41 -11.38 -6.14 0.69
C LYS A 41 -12.81 -6.10 0.12
N ASP A 42 -13.33 -4.89 -0.16
CA ASP A 42 -14.70 -4.69 -0.65
C ASP A 42 -14.76 -4.51 -2.17
N LEU A 43 -13.62 -4.64 -2.86
CA LEU A 43 -13.53 -4.50 -4.31
C LEU A 43 -13.82 -5.84 -5.00
N SER A 44 -14.56 -5.80 -6.10
CA SER A 44 -14.66 -6.94 -7.01
C SER A 44 -13.30 -7.30 -7.61
N ALA A 45 -13.18 -8.52 -8.16
CA ALA A 45 -11.95 -8.97 -8.81
C ALA A 45 -11.46 -8.00 -9.91
N GLN A 46 -12.38 -7.48 -10.74
CA GLN A 46 -12.02 -6.51 -11.79
C GLN A 46 -11.55 -5.17 -11.23
N GLU A 47 -12.14 -4.70 -10.13
CA GLU A 47 -11.72 -3.47 -9.46
C GLU A 47 -10.37 -3.62 -8.79
N ARG A 48 -10.06 -4.80 -8.21
CA ARG A 48 -8.73 -5.14 -7.70
C ARG A 48 -7.67 -5.12 -8.79
N VAL A 49 -7.96 -5.69 -9.96
CA VAL A 49 -7.04 -5.63 -11.12
C VAL A 49 -6.79 -4.18 -11.54
N ARG A 50 -7.85 -3.36 -11.62
CA ARG A 50 -7.71 -1.93 -11.95
C ARG A 50 -6.92 -1.16 -10.89
N PHE A 51 -7.07 -1.50 -9.61
CA PHE A 51 -6.33 -0.91 -8.50
C PHE A 51 -4.82 -1.13 -8.66
N PHE A 52 -4.38 -2.39 -8.81
CA PHE A 52 -2.95 -2.69 -8.94
C PHE A 52 -2.35 -2.23 -10.29
N ALA A 53 -3.12 -2.27 -11.38
CA ALA A 53 -2.67 -1.76 -12.67
C ALA A 53 -2.39 -0.25 -12.67
N ARG A 54 -3.14 0.54 -11.89
CA ARG A 54 -2.89 1.98 -11.72
C ARG A 54 -1.66 2.27 -10.86
N ALA A 55 -1.42 1.48 -9.81
CA ALA A 55 -0.21 1.60 -8.99
C ALA A 55 1.08 1.38 -9.82
N GLY A 56 1.07 0.43 -10.76
CA GLY A 56 2.20 0.21 -11.68
C GLY A 56 2.42 1.33 -12.69
N LYS A 57 1.36 2.04 -13.12
CA LYS A 57 1.46 3.16 -14.08
C LYS A 57 2.06 4.43 -13.47
N ARG A 58 1.81 4.72 -12.18
CA ARG A 58 2.41 5.90 -11.50
C ARG A 58 3.93 5.84 -11.45
N LYS A 59 4.53 4.64 -11.37
CA LYS A 59 6.00 4.47 -11.37
C LYS A 59 6.65 4.67 -12.74
N ARG A 60 5.94 4.44 -13.86
CA ARG A 60 6.53 4.56 -15.21
C ARG A 60 6.58 5.99 -15.77
N VAL A 61 5.80 6.92 -15.22
CA VAL A 61 5.79 8.32 -15.68
C VAL A 61 6.94 9.14 -15.07
N SER A 62 7.49 8.71 -13.94
CA SER A 62 8.62 9.40 -13.28
C SER A 62 10.00 9.10 -13.90
N SER A 63 10.11 8.13 -14.82
CA SER A 63 11.40 7.74 -15.41
C SER A 63 11.67 8.36 -16.80
N ARG A 64 10.82 9.31 -17.25
CA ARG A 64 10.95 9.94 -18.57
C ARG A 64 11.34 11.43 -18.52
N ALA A 65 11.86 11.89 -17.38
CA ALA A 65 12.43 13.23 -17.21
C ALA A 65 13.93 13.14 -16.91
N VAL A 66 14.69 12.57 -17.84
CA VAL A 66 16.11 12.91 -18.01
C VAL A 66 16.28 13.12 -19.51
N HIS A 67 15.98 14.33 -19.98
CA HIS A 67 16.52 14.80 -21.25
C HIS A 67 17.91 15.34 -20.96
N VAL A 68 18.87 14.71 -21.63
CA VAL A 68 20.23 15.17 -21.83
C VAL A 68 20.15 16.40 -22.73
N GLU A 69 20.68 17.53 -22.27
CA GLU A 69 21.30 18.57 -23.09
C GLU A 69 22.57 19.03 -22.40
#